data_AF-A0A1G3M7M1-F1
#
_entry.id   AF-A0A1G3M7M1-F1
#
_cell.length_a   1.000
_cell.length_b   1.000
_cell.length_c   1.000
_cell.angle_alpha   90.00
_cell.angle_beta   90.00
_cell.angle_gamma   90.00
#
_symmetry.space_group_name_H-M   'P 1'
#
loop_
_entity.id
_entity.type
_entity.pdbx_description
1 polymer ?
#
loop_
_entity_poly.entity_id
_entity_poly.type
_entity_poly.pdbx_seq_one_letter_code
_entity_poly.pdbx_strand_id
1 'polypeptide(L)'
;MRYAIAVAVLAVLAALSSCATLKADQRGVESIARLVNTGQAERLAGMSTLPFLLDQEILVLPQDVAFFWTSMLAAGYRLEEPRLEGGSAVGPDSYKEFRDSMEARTFFKKYVRKGSRLLELRTADDRRVLLLVRFTAFSRKISGFKGPF
;
A
#
# COMPACT_ATOMS: atom_id res chain seq x y z
N MET A 1 -26.74 14.37 -31.61
CA MET A 1 -25.29 14.58 -31.87
C MET A 1 -24.52 15.16 -30.69
N ARG A 2 -24.93 16.28 -30.08
CA ARG A 2 -24.20 16.92 -28.95
C ARG A 2 -24.00 16.02 -27.72
N TYR A 3 -24.99 15.19 -27.37
CA TYR A 3 -24.88 14.24 -26.24
C TYR A 3 -23.91 13.09 -26.48
N ALA A 4 -23.79 12.59 -27.73
CA ALA A 4 -22.86 11.50 -28.05
C ALA A 4 -21.39 11.94 -27.95
N ILE A 5 -21.10 13.19 -28.35
CA ILE A 5 -19.77 13.79 -28.22
C ILE A 5 -19.43 14.00 -26.74
N ALA A 6 -20.37 14.50 -25.94
CA ALA A 6 -20.18 14.70 -24.50
C ALA A 6 -19.90 13.38 -23.75
N VAL A 7 -20.61 12.30 -24.09
CA VAL A 7 -20.40 10.97 -23.51
C VAL A 7 -19.04 10.38 -23.92
N ALA A 8 -18.64 10.54 -25.19
CA ALA A 8 -17.34 10.07 -25.67
C ALA A 8 -16.16 10.81 -24.99
N VAL A 9 -16.27 12.14 -24.83
CA VAL A 9 -15.25 12.94 -24.12
C VAL A 9 -15.15 12.55 -22.65
N LEU A 10 -16.28 12.32 -21.97
CA LEU A 10 -16.29 11.89 -20.57
C LEU A 10 -15.68 10.49 -20.39
N ALA A 11 -15.94 9.57 -21.32
CA ALA A 11 -15.35 8.23 -21.31
C ALA A 11 -13.82 8.26 -21.52
N VAL A 12 -13.33 9.09 -22.44
CA VAL A 12 -11.88 9.28 -22.67
C VAL A 12 -11.20 9.89 -21.44
N LEU A 13 -11.80 10.90 -20.82
CA LEU A 13 -11.27 11.51 -19.59
C LEU A 13 -11.24 10.52 -18.42
N ALA A 14 -12.27 9.69 -18.26
CA ALA A 14 -12.30 8.64 -17.24
C ALA A 14 -11.20 7.60 -17.48
N ALA A 15 -10.98 7.15 -18.71
CA ALA A 15 -9.93 6.19 -19.05
C ALA A 15 -8.51 6.71 -18.79
N LEU A 16 -8.24 8.00 -19.10
CA LEU A 16 -6.93 8.61 -18.86
C LEU A 16 -6.57 8.72 -17.36
N SER A 17 -7.56 8.93 -16.50
CA SER A 17 -7.36 9.07 -15.05
C SER A 17 -6.92 7.77 -14.37
N SER A 18 -7.36 6.62 -14.87
CA SER A 18 -7.02 5.30 -14.33
C SER A 18 -5.54 4.96 -14.57
N CYS A 19 -5.06 5.19 -15.80
CA CYS A 19 -3.66 4.97 -16.17
C CYS A 19 -2.69 5.84 -15.36
N ALA A 20 -3.06 7.09 -15.06
CA ALA A 20 -2.23 7.97 -14.25
C ALA A 20 -2.08 7.47 -12.79
N THR A 21 -3.17 6.93 -12.23
CA THR A 21 -3.18 6.39 -10.87
C THR A 21 -2.31 5.14 -10.77
N LEU A 22 -2.47 4.19 -11.69
CA LEU A 22 -1.65 2.98 -11.72
C LEU A 22 -0.15 3.28 -11.88
N LYS A 23 0.22 4.24 -12.74
CA LYS A 23 1.61 4.69 -12.87
C LYS A 23 2.15 5.36 -11.61
N ALA A 24 1.32 6.03 -10.82
CA ALA A 24 1.72 6.61 -9.55
C ALA A 24 1.95 5.52 -8.49
N ASP A 25 1.05 4.54 -8.43
CA ASP A 25 1.16 3.39 -7.54
C ASP A 25 2.42 2.58 -7.84
N GLN A 26 2.66 2.24 -9.11
CA GLN A 26 3.85 1.51 -9.56
C GLN A 26 5.15 2.20 -9.11
N ARG A 27 5.27 3.52 -9.32
CA ARG A 27 6.44 4.30 -8.86
C ARG A 27 6.57 4.30 -7.33
N GLY A 28 5.45 4.33 -6.61
CA GLY A 28 5.44 4.26 -5.15
C GLY A 28 5.95 2.92 -4.64
N VAL A 29 5.50 1.83 -5.26
CA VAL A 29 5.93 0.46 -5.00
C VAL A 29 7.43 0.30 -5.27
N GLU A 30 7.90 0.71 -6.44
CA GLU A 30 9.33 0.68 -6.79
C GLU A 30 10.19 1.45 -5.79
N SER A 31 9.68 2.57 -5.28
CA SER A 31 10.36 3.33 -4.23
C SER A 31 10.43 2.56 -2.91
N ILE A 32 9.37 1.90 -2.48
CA ILE A 32 9.35 1.09 -1.25
C ILE A 32 10.24 -0.14 -1.41
N ALA A 33 10.11 -0.84 -2.53
CA ALA A 33 10.93 -1.99 -2.91
C ALA A 33 12.42 -1.68 -2.84
N ARG A 34 12.83 -0.53 -3.38
CA ARG A 34 14.22 -0.07 -3.31
C ARG A 34 14.68 0.08 -1.87
N LEU A 35 13.86 0.63 -0.97
CA LEU A 35 14.21 0.78 0.44
C LEU A 35 14.35 -0.58 1.14
N VAL A 36 13.43 -1.51 0.88
CA VAL A 36 13.50 -2.89 1.37
C VAL A 36 14.79 -3.55 0.88
N ASN A 37 15.01 -3.52 -0.44
CA ASN A 37 16.15 -4.19 -1.07
C ASN A 37 17.50 -3.52 -0.78
N THR A 38 17.54 -2.30 -0.23
CA THR A 38 18.78 -1.63 0.18
C THR A 38 18.96 -1.59 1.70
N GLY A 39 18.10 -2.30 2.46
CA GLY A 39 18.25 -2.39 3.91
C GLY A 39 17.90 -1.10 4.67
N GLN A 40 17.16 -0.16 4.07
CA GLN A 40 16.85 1.14 4.69
C GLN A 40 15.71 1.06 5.72
N ALA A 41 15.89 0.23 6.77
CA ALA A 41 14.89 -0.02 7.82
C ALA A 41 14.41 1.26 8.52
N GLU A 42 15.35 2.14 8.91
CA GLU A 42 15.01 3.41 9.59
C GLU A 42 14.09 4.28 8.72
N ARG A 43 14.34 4.33 7.41
CA ARG A 43 13.53 5.11 6.47
C ARG A 43 12.15 4.51 6.27
N LEU A 44 12.05 3.18 6.22
CA LEU A 44 10.77 2.46 6.17
C LEU A 44 9.95 2.69 7.46
N ALA A 45 10.60 2.66 8.62
CA ALA A 45 9.99 2.98 9.90
C ALA A 45 9.50 4.45 9.94
N GLY A 46 10.30 5.42 9.50
CA GLY A 46 9.90 6.83 9.43
C GLY A 46 8.79 7.13 8.40
N MET A 47 8.66 6.29 7.37
CA MET A 47 7.54 6.32 6.44
C MET A 47 6.28 5.66 7.00
N SER A 48 6.41 4.83 8.03
CA SER A 48 5.28 4.13 8.63
C SER A 48 4.43 5.08 9.49
N THR A 49 3.12 4.85 9.53
CA THR A 49 2.19 5.59 10.40
C THR A 49 1.85 4.77 11.61
N LEU A 50 1.59 5.43 12.73
CA LEU A 50 1.05 4.79 13.92
C LEU A 50 -0.44 5.08 14.10
N PRO A 51 -1.23 4.08 14.53
CA PRO A 51 -0.85 2.67 14.60
C PRO A 51 -0.60 2.06 13.21
N PHE A 52 0.19 0.99 13.14
CA PHE A 52 0.58 0.28 11.92
C PHE A 52 -0.04 -1.11 11.90
N LEU A 53 -0.68 -1.50 10.78
CA LEU A 53 -1.30 -2.82 10.65
C LEU A 53 -0.33 -3.81 9.99
N LEU A 54 0.21 -4.74 10.78
CA LEU A 54 1.10 -5.80 10.34
C LEU A 54 0.33 -7.13 10.32
N ASP A 55 0.08 -7.69 9.13
CA ASP A 55 -0.75 -8.88 8.92
C ASP A 55 -2.14 -8.80 9.59
N GLN A 56 -2.23 -9.26 10.83
CA GLN A 56 -3.47 -9.29 11.62
C GLN A 56 -3.31 -8.55 12.96
N GLU A 57 -2.15 -7.96 13.19
CA GLU A 57 -1.73 -7.30 14.43
C GLU A 57 -1.59 -5.79 14.21
N ILE A 58 -1.98 -5.02 15.23
CA ILE A 58 -1.84 -3.56 15.23
C ILE A 58 -0.65 -3.18 16.11
N LEU A 59 0.43 -2.73 15.48
CA LEU A 59 1.59 -2.18 16.17
C LEU A 59 1.31 -0.73 16.55
N VAL A 60 1.31 -0.44 17.84
CA VAL A 60 0.99 0.90 18.36
C VAL A 60 2.23 1.72 18.71
N LEU A 61 3.37 1.07 18.96
CA LEU A 61 4.60 1.73 19.39
C LEU A 61 5.57 1.92 18.21
N PRO A 62 6.29 3.07 18.14
CA PRO A 62 7.30 3.30 17.11
C PRO A 62 8.40 2.22 17.12
N GLN A 63 8.82 1.76 18.30
CA GLN A 63 9.86 0.75 18.42
C GLN A 63 9.46 -0.61 17.83
N ASP A 64 8.18 -0.99 17.88
CA ASP A 64 7.71 -2.28 17.34
C ASP A 64 7.72 -2.24 15.82
N VAL A 65 7.33 -1.10 15.24
CA VAL A 65 7.42 -0.89 13.79
C VAL A 65 8.87 -0.85 13.32
N ALA A 66 9.76 -0.19 14.06
CA ALA A 66 11.19 -0.17 13.76
C ALA A 66 11.81 -1.56 13.88
N PHE A 67 11.44 -2.32 14.91
CA PHE A 67 11.87 -3.69 15.12
C PHE A 67 11.38 -4.61 13.99
N PHE A 68 10.11 -4.49 13.56
CA PHE A 68 9.58 -5.23 12.42
C PHE A 68 10.42 -5.02 11.17
N TRP A 69 10.63 -3.76 10.74
CA TRP A 69 11.41 -3.49 9.53
C TRP A 69 12.85 -3.99 9.67
N THR A 70 13.48 -3.77 10.82
CA THR A 70 14.87 -4.20 11.05
C THR A 70 15.00 -5.71 11.00
N SER A 71 14.15 -6.44 11.73
CA SER A 71 14.17 -7.91 11.79
C SER A 71 13.84 -8.54 10.45
N MET A 72 12.86 -8.00 9.72
CA MET A 72 12.48 -8.50 8.40
C MET A 72 13.64 -8.37 7.40
N LEU A 73 14.31 -7.22 7.36
CA LEU A 73 15.45 -7.01 6.46
C LEU A 73 16.69 -7.80 6.90
N ALA A 74 16.94 -7.93 8.20
CA ALA A 74 18.03 -8.74 8.75
C ALA A 74 17.84 -10.24 8.46
N ALA A 75 16.59 -10.71 8.40
CA ALA A 75 16.25 -12.07 7.97
C ALA A 75 16.44 -12.31 6.46
N GLY A 76 16.92 -11.31 5.72
CA GLY A 76 17.21 -11.43 4.30
C GLY A 76 16.00 -11.26 3.40
N TYR A 77 14.86 -10.79 3.92
CA TYR A 77 13.69 -10.51 3.08
C TYR A 77 14.04 -9.45 2.03
N ARG A 78 13.71 -9.77 0.78
CA ARG A 78 13.82 -8.87 -0.37
C ARG A 78 12.50 -8.84 -1.11
N LEU A 79 12.16 -7.68 -1.63
CA LEU A 79 11.03 -7.46 -2.54
C LEU A 79 11.59 -7.38 -3.95
N GLU A 80 12.05 -8.50 -4.49
CA GLU A 80 12.67 -8.57 -5.81
C GLU A 80 11.63 -8.54 -6.92
N GLU A 81 11.92 -7.78 -7.98
CA GLU A 81 11.07 -7.58 -9.15
C GLU A 81 9.56 -7.40 -8.83
N PRO A 82 9.19 -6.45 -7.96
CA PRO A 82 7.81 -6.31 -7.54
C PRO A 82 6.94 -5.88 -8.72
N ARG A 83 5.92 -6.70 -9.00
CA ARG A 83 4.91 -6.39 -10.00
C ARG A 83 3.64 -5.97 -9.28
N LEU A 84 3.16 -4.76 -9.57
CA LEU A 84 1.85 -4.32 -9.10
C LEU A 84 0.78 -5.10 -9.85
N GLU A 85 0.08 -5.98 -9.14
CA GLU A 85 -1.05 -6.74 -9.70
C GLU A 85 -2.34 -5.92 -9.66
N GLY A 86 -2.50 -5.11 -8.62
CA GLY A 86 -3.69 -4.31 -8.43
C GLY A 86 -3.49 -3.18 -7.43
N GLY A 87 -4.30 -2.15 -7.58
CA GLY A 87 -4.34 -1.02 -6.65
C GLY A 87 -5.76 -0.48 -6.54
N SER A 88 -6.35 -0.55 -5.36
CA SER A 88 -7.71 -0.07 -5.10
C SER A 88 -7.70 1.07 -4.08
N ALA A 89 -8.67 1.98 -4.20
CA ALA A 89 -8.93 2.93 -3.12
C ALA A 89 -9.47 2.17 -1.91
N VAL A 90 -9.04 2.54 -0.70
CA VAL A 90 -9.56 1.92 0.52
C VAL A 90 -11.06 2.21 0.65
N GLY A 91 -11.85 1.13 0.74
CA GLY A 91 -13.29 1.15 0.90
C GLY A 91 -13.76 0.53 2.23
N PRO A 92 -15.09 0.44 2.43
CA PRO A 92 -15.68 -0.06 3.68
C PRO A 92 -15.29 -1.49 4.06
N ASP A 93 -14.97 -2.32 3.06
CA ASP A 93 -14.65 -3.73 3.22
C ASP A 93 -13.15 -4.04 3.09
N SER A 94 -12.30 -3.05 2.80
CA SER A 94 -10.85 -3.28 2.58
C SER A 94 -10.13 -3.86 3.79
N TYR A 95 -10.71 -3.77 4.99
CA TYR A 95 -10.14 -4.37 6.20
C TYR A 95 -10.12 -5.90 6.15
N LYS A 96 -11.03 -6.52 5.38
CA LYS A 96 -11.13 -7.98 5.23
C LYS A 96 -9.90 -8.60 4.58
N GLU A 97 -9.18 -7.82 3.78
CA GLU A 97 -7.91 -8.22 3.15
C GLU A 97 -6.82 -8.50 4.19
N PHE A 98 -6.90 -7.87 5.36
CA PHE A 98 -6.03 -8.16 6.50
C PHE A 98 -6.66 -9.23 7.39
N ARG A 99 -7.85 -8.94 7.94
CA ARG A 99 -8.65 -9.84 8.77
C ARG A 99 -10.09 -9.36 8.84
N ASP A 100 -11.08 -10.26 8.72
CA ASP A 100 -12.47 -9.93 8.99
C ASP A 100 -12.73 -9.89 10.50
N SER A 101 -12.36 -8.78 11.13
CA SER A 101 -12.56 -8.55 12.57
C SER A 101 -13.01 -7.13 12.88
N MET A 102 -13.66 -6.96 14.03
CA MET A 102 -14.06 -5.64 14.54
C MET A 102 -12.85 -4.73 14.81
N GLU A 103 -11.71 -5.33 15.19
CA GLU A 103 -10.47 -4.62 15.42
C GLU A 103 -9.90 -4.04 14.12
N ALA A 104 -9.76 -4.87 13.08
CA ALA A 104 -9.30 -4.42 11.76
C ALA A 104 -10.26 -3.38 11.17
N ARG A 105 -11.57 -3.61 11.27
CA ARG A 105 -12.59 -2.63 10.87
C ARG A 105 -12.43 -1.29 11.59
N THR A 106 -12.18 -1.32 12.91
CA THR A 106 -11.96 -0.12 13.72
C THR A 106 -10.66 0.58 13.34
N PHE A 107 -9.60 -0.17 13.05
CA PHE A 107 -8.34 0.37 12.57
C PHE A 107 -8.54 1.16 11.27
N PHE A 108 -9.19 0.55 10.28
CA PHE A 108 -9.49 1.19 9.00
C PHE A 108 -10.36 2.43 9.19
N LYS A 109 -11.37 2.37 10.06
CA LYS A 109 -12.26 3.50 10.33
C LYS A 109 -11.54 4.68 11.00
N LYS A 110 -10.63 4.43 11.95
CA LYS A 110 -10.04 5.48 12.80
C LYS A 110 -8.72 6.04 12.25
N TYR A 111 -7.89 5.18 11.65
CA TYR A 111 -6.49 5.54 11.39
C TYR A 111 -6.16 5.63 9.89
N VAL A 112 -6.92 4.94 9.03
CA VAL A 112 -6.67 4.97 7.59
C VAL A 112 -7.29 6.22 6.98
N ARG A 113 -6.42 7.08 6.44
CA ARG A 113 -6.83 8.40 5.91
C ARG A 113 -7.45 8.30 4.53
N LYS A 114 -8.30 9.27 4.18
CA LYS A 114 -8.81 9.42 2.81
C LYS A 114 -7.67 9.54 1.80
N GLY A 115 -7.83 8.87 0.66
CA GLY A 115 -6.81 8.76 -0.39
C GLY A 115 -5.74 7.70 -0.12
N SER A 116 -5.88 6.91 0.97
CA SER A 116 -5.11 5.68 1.11
C SER A 116 -5.56 4.65 0.08
N ARG A 117 -4.63 3.81 -0.33
CA ARG A 117 -4.79 2.78 -1.33
C ARG A 117 -4.28 1.46 -0.77
N LEU A 118 -4.94 0.38 -1.16
CA LEU A 118 -4.47 -0.97 -0.92
C LEU A 118 -3.83 -1.46 -2.23
N LEU A 119 -2.53 -1.71 -2.17
CA LEU A 119 -1.74 -2.17 -3.31
C LEU A 119 -1.40 -3.64 -3.11
N GLU A 120 -1.57 -4.40 -4.18
CA GLU A 120 -1.28 -5.82 -4.24
C GLU A 120 -0.08 -6.05 -5.15
N LEU A 121 0.91 -6.73 -4.59
CA LEU A 121 2.19 -6.97 -5.23
C LEU A 121 2.44 -8.45 -5.35
N ARG A 122 3.08 -8.83 -6.45
CA ARG A 122 3.68 -10.14 -6.64
C ARG A 122 5.18 -9.99 -6.74
N THR A 123 5.90 -10.80 -5.97
CA THR A 123 7.37 -10.87 -5.98
C THR A 123 7.87 -11.84 -7.06
N ALA A 124 9.18 -11.83 -7.32
CA ALA A 124 9.81 -12.73 -8.29
C ALA A 124 9.55 -14.23 -8.02
N ASP A 125 9.36 -14.60 -6.75
CA ASP A 125 9.05 -15.96 -6.30
C ASP A 125 7.54 -16.23 -6.15
N ASP A 126 6.71 -15.47 -6.87
CA ASP A 126 5.25 -15.62 -6.96
C ASP A 126 4.49 -15.39 -5.64
N ARG A 127 5.15 -14.87 -4.59
CA ARG A 127 4.51 -14.56 -3.32
C ARG A 127 3.74 -13.26 -3.38
N ARG A 128 2.61 -13.22 -2.67
CA ARG A 128 1.73 -12.05 -2.62
C ARG A 128 2.04 -11.18 -1.40
N VAL A 129 2.08 -9.88 -1.61
CA VAL A 129 2.28 -8.86 -0.56
C VAL A 129 1.22 -7.79 -0.69
N LEU A 130 0.62 -7.37 0.43
CA LEU A 130 -0.28 -6.22 0.46
C LEU A 130 0.40 -5.03 1.15
N LEU A 131 0.29 -3.86 0.53
CA LEU A 131 0.72 -2.60 1.09
C LEU A 131 -0.48 -1.67 1.26
N LEU A 132 -0.72 -1.23 2.49
CA LEU A 132 -1.67 -0.16 2.77
C LEU A 132 -0.91 1.17 2.83
N VAL A 133 -1.09 2.01 1.81
CA VAL A 133 -0.24 3.19 1.60
C VAL A 133 -1.04 4.43 1.30
N ARG A 134 -0.42 5.59 1.50
CA ARG A 134 -0.91 6.87 1.01
C ARG A 134 0.22 7.63 0.35
N PHE A 135 0.09 7.84 -0.95
CA PHE A 135 1.03 8.62 -1.74
C PHE A 135 0.42 9.98 -2.08
N THR A 136 1.18 11.03 -1.79
CA THR A 136 0.87 12.43 -2.12
C THR A 136 2.10 13.05 -2.77
N ALA A 137 1.97 14.24 -3.34
CA ALA A 137 3.12 14.95 -3.93
C ALA A 137 4.28 15.16 -2.94
N PHE A 138 3.98 15.31 -1.64
CA PHE A 138 4.96 15.70 -0.61
C PHE A 138 5.26 14.59 0.41
N SER A 139 4.45 13.53 0.44
CA SER A 139 4.60 12.49 1.45
C SER A 139 4.23 11.11 0.91
N ARG A 140 4.95 10.11 1.41
CA ARG A 140 4.68 8.69 1.22
C ARG A 140 4.55 8.08 2.59
N LYS A 141 3.39 7.48 2.86
CA LYS A 141 3.09 6.88 4.15
C LYS A 141 2.68 5.42 3.98
N ILE A 142 3.16 4.58 4.87
CA ILE A 142 2.82 3.15 4.95
C ILE A 142 2.03 2.94 6.23
N SER A 143 0.78 2.51 6.12
CA SER A 143 -0.08 2.27 7.27
C SER A 143 -0.28 0.79 7.56
N GLY A 144 0.13 -0.08 6.66
CA GLY A 144 0.14 -1.51 6.92
C GLY A 144 0.88 -2.32 5.85
N PHE A 145 1.21 -3.54 6.23
CA PHE A 145 1.95 -4.52 5.45
C PHE A 145 1.40 -5.92 5.75
N LYS A 146 1.18 -6.75 4.72
CA LYS A 146 0.74 -8.14 4.87
C LYS A 146 1.59 -9.06 3.98
N GLY A 147 2.02 -10.20 4.51
CA GLY A 147 2.75 -11.25 3.78
C GLY A 147 4.26 -11.26 3.99
N PRO A 148 5.01 -11.98 3.14
CA PRO A 148 4.57 -12.70 1.93
C PRO A 148 3.71 -13.94 2.24
N PHE A 149 2.67 -14.22 1.44
CA PHE A 149 1.81 -15.42 1.54
C PHE A 149 1.38 -15.95 0.17
#